data_AF-A0A7J5DYG6-F1
#
_entry.id   AF-A0A7J5DYG6-F1
#
_cell.length_a   1.000
_cell.length_b   1.000
_cell.length_c   1.000
_cell.angle_alpha   90.00
_cell.angle_beta   90.00
_cell.angle_gamma   90.00
#
_symmetry.space_group_name_H-M   'P 1'
#
loop_
_entity.id
_entity.type
_entity.pdbx_description
1 polymer ?
#
loop_
_entity_poly.entity_id
_entity_poly.type
_entity_poly.pdbx_seq_one_letter_code
_entity_poly.pdbx_strand_id
1 'polypeptide(L)'
;MTSQTTVRVGLYWKPGVWDLARSAYLADLDTDADSPGSFVGWLAQVLELHARRSPQQRSDLAATCEEHPALVSVTRRSFNRSHPLPESTMEAVDAALVADRQEMGRMLARSAFAQEAVIVAAEDARRRLGRSLPPPPQKLSNRPPRRRPAG
;
A
#
# COMPACT_ATOMS: atom_id res chain seq x y z
N MET A 1 21.19 13.99 -10.26
CA MET A 1 20.07 13.81 -9.31
C MET A 1 18.85 14.50 -9.91
N THR A 2 17.97 13.77 -10.58
CA THR A 2 16.67 14.31 -10.99
C THR A 2 15.82 14.45 -9.72
N SER A 3 15.52 15.68 -9.33
CA SER A 3 14.55 15.94 -8.26
C SER A 3 13.22 15.35 -8.68
N GLN A 4 12.78 14.28 -8.01
CA GLN A 4 11.48 13.68 -8.29
C GLN A 4 10.39 14.62 -7.76
N THR A 5 9.59 15.18 -8.65
CA THR A 5 8.47 16.06 -8.29
C THR A 5 7.48 15.28 -7.44
N THR A 6 7.09 15.83 -6.29
CA THR A 6 6.11 15.22 -5.39
C THR A 6 4.81 16.02 -5.39
N VAL A 7 3.68 15.33 -5.46
CA VAL A 7 2.33 15.89 -5.37
C VAL A 7 1.64 15.43 -4.09
N ARG A 8 0.78 16.29 -3.52
CA ARG A 8 -0.02 15.92 -2.34
C ARG A 8 -1.30 15.22 -2.75
N VAL A 9 -1.44 13.96 -2.35
CA VAL A 9 -2.59 13.13 -2.69
C VAL A 9 -3.40 12.81 -1.43
N GLY A 10 -4.67 13.18 -1.42
CA GLY A 10 -5.60 12.79 -0.36
C GLY A 10 -6.12 11.38 -0.61
N LEU A 11 -5.77 10.43 0.26
CA LEU A 11 -6.28 9.07 0.23
C LEU A 11 -7.23 8.84 1.41
N TYR A 12 -8.39 8.26 1.13
CA TYR A 12 -9.33 7.82 2.15
C TYR A 12 -8.97 6.41 2.63
N TRP A 13 -8.89 6.24 3.94
CA TRP A 13 -8.48 5.00 4.57
C TRP A 13 -9.59 4.41 5.42
N LYS A 14 -9.80 3.10 5.26
CA LYS A 14 -10.39 2.27 6.31
C LYS A 14 -9.37 2.13 7.44
N PRO A 15 -9.77 2.28 8.72
CA PRO A 15 -8.86 2.14 9.86
C PRO A 15 -8.11 0.80 9.89
N GLY A 16 -8.77 -0.31 9.53
CA GLY A 16 -8.14 -1.62 9.45
C GLY A 16 -7.05 -1.67 8.38
N VAL A 17 -7.31 -1.14 7.18
CA VAL A 17 -6.30 -1.08 6.11
C VAL A 17 -5.15 -0.14 6.48
N TRP A 18 -5.44 0.97 7.16
CA TRP A 18 -4.39 1.87 7.64
C TRP A 18 -3.48 1.20 8.67
N ASP A 19 -4.04 0.42 9.58
CA ASP A 19 -3.26 -0.36 10.55
C ASP A 19 -2.44 -1.44 9.84
N LEU A 20 -3.06 -2.15 8.90
CA LEU A 20 -2.40 -3.15 8.06
C LEU A 20 -1.21 -2.56 7.29
N ALA A 21 -1.37 -1.38 6.69
CA ALA A 21 -0.30 -0.68 5.98
C ALA A 21 0.92 -0.43 6.87
N ARG A 22 0.68 0.01 8.12
CA ARG A 22 1.77 0.30 9.07
C ARG A 22 2.46 -0.98 9.56
N SER A 23 1.69 -2.06 9.74
CA SER A 23 2.22 -3.39 10.06
C SER A 23 3.06 -3.97 8.92
N ALA A 24 2.56 -3.90 7.68
CA ALA A 24 3.24 -4.38 6.49
C ALA A 24 4.54 -3.60 6.24
N TYR A 25 4.49 -2.28 6.35
CA TYR A 25 5.70 -1.44 6.25
C TYR A 25 6.78 -1.85 7.26
N LEU A 26 6.43 -2.09 8.52
CA LEU A 26 7.42 -2.52 9.52
C LEU A 26 7.98 -3.91 9.21
N ALA A 27 7.14 -4.83 8.74
CA ALA A 27 7.60 -6.16 8.33
C ALA A 27 8.59 -6.06 7.17
N ASP A 28 8.26 -5.28 6.13
CA ASP A 28 9.12 -5.10 4.97
C ASP A 28 10.41 -4.35 5.34
N LEU A 29 10.32 -3.31 6.15
CA LEU A 29 11.49 -2.55 6.62
C LEU A 29 12.52 -3.44 7.34
N ASP A 30 12.04 -4.44 8.07
CA ASP A 30 12.87 -5.36 8.85
C ASP A 30 13.34 -6.58 8.07
N THR A 31 12.69 -6.94 6.94
CA THR A 31 12.96 -8.20 6.22
C THR A 31 13.38 -8.04 4.77
N ASP A 32 13.06 -6.93 4.13
CA ASP A 32 13.38 -6.65 2.74
C ASP A 32 14.45 -5.55 2.68
N ALA A 33 15.63 -5.92 2.15
CA ALA A 33 16.76 -5.00 2.02
C ALA A 33 16.42 -3.80 1.13
N ASP A 34 15.55 -4.00 0.13
CA ASP A 34 15.13 -3.00 -0.86
C ASP A 34 13.91 -2.19 -0.40
N SER A 35 13.34 -2.51 0.77
CA SER A 35 12.21 -1.75 1.33
C SER A 35 12.60 -0.30 1.65
N PRO A 36 11.87 0.71 1.18
CA PRO A 36 12.20 2.11 1.43
C PRO A 36 12.26 2.43 2.92
N GLY A 37 13.26 3.21 3.36
CA GLY A 37 13.41 3.60 4.77
C GLY A 37 12.37 4.58 5.32
N SER A 38 11.30 4.86 4.57
CA SER A 38 10.20 5.74 5.00
C SER A 38 8.85 5.17 4.60
N PHE A 39 7.82 5.39 5.42
CA PHE A 39 6.47 4.90 5.14
C PHE A 39 5.92 5.43 3.81
N VAL A 40 6.14 6.71 3.51
CA VAL A 40 5.69 7.32 2.25
C VAL A 40 6.42 6.74 1.05
N GLY A 41 7.73 6.49 1.17
CA GLY A 41 8.51 5.81 0.12
C GLY A 41 8.02 4.38 -0.11
N TRP A 42 7.72 3.65 0.98
CA TRP A 42 7.15 2.31 0.89
C TRP A 42 5.77 2.31 0.25
N LEU A 43 4.89 3.26 0.62
CA LEU A 43 3.58 3.41 0.00
C LEU A 43 3.70 3.69 -1.50
N ALA A 44 4.63 4.56 -1.92
CA ALA A 44 4.88 4.82 -3.34
C ALA A 44 5.33 3.53 -4.07
N GLN A 45 6.29 2.79 -3.50
CA GLN A 45 6.75 1.52 -4.07
C GLN A 45 5.61 0.50 -4.21
N VAL A 46 4.77 0.35 -3.18
CA VAL A 46 3.61 -0.56 -3.20
C VAL A 46 2.60 -0.18 -4.28
N LEU A 47 2.31 1.11 -4.45
CA LEU A 47 1.44 1.62 -5.51
C LEU A 47 2.01 1.31 -6.90
N GLU A 48 3.31 1.54 -7.10
CA GLU A 48 3.98 1.24 -8.37
C GLU A 48 3.97 -0.26 -8.69
N LEU A 49 4.26 -1.11 -7.70
CA LEU A 49 4.22 -2.56 -7.88
C LEU A 49 2.80 -3.03 -8.23
N HIS A 50 1.76 -2.42 -7.67
CA HIS A 50 0.38 -2.76 -8.01
C HIS A 50 -0.02 -2.24 -9.40
N ALA A 51 0.42 -1.03 -9.77
CA ALA A 51 0.20 -0.46 -11.09
C ALA A 51 0.88 -1.26 -12.22
N ARG A 52 2.05 -1.86 -11.96
CA ARG A 52 2.77 -2.69 -12.94
C ARG A 52 2.09 -4.03 -13.26
N ARG A 53 1.15 -4.49 -12.44
CA ARG A 53 0.37 -5.70 -12.73
C ARG A 53 -0.49 -5.49 -13.97
N SER A 54 -0.86 -6.56 -14.67
CA SER A 54 -1.86 -6.44 -15.74
C SER A 54 -3.25 -6.18 -15.13
N PRO A 55 -4.19 -5.62 -15.92
CA PRO A 55 -5.58 -5.47 -15.47
C PRO A 55 -6.20 -6.79 -14.99
N GLN A 56 -5.93 -7.89 -15.69
CA GLN A 56 -6.37 -9.23 -15.27
C GLN A 56 -5.81 -9.61 -13.90
N GLN A 57 -4.50 -9.46 -13.67
CA GLN A 57 -3.88 -9.78 -12.39
C GLN A 57 -4.45 -8.95 -11.24
N ARG A 58 -4.72 -7.65 -11.47
CA ARG A 58 -5.39 -6.82 -10.47
C ARG A 58 -6.82 -7.29 -10.21
N SER A 59 -7.55 -7.68 -11.25
CA SER A 59 -8.92 -8.20 -11.12
C SER A 59 -8.97 -9.49 -10.29
N ASP A 60 -8.03 -10.41 -10.51
CA ASP A 60 -7.96 -11.66 -9.76
C ASP A 60 -7.67 -11.40 -8.27
N LEU A 61 -6.79 -10.45 -7.98
CA LEU A 61 -6.47 -10.03 -6.60
C LEU A 61 -7.62 -9.27 -5.93
N ALA A 62 -8.43 -8.56 -6.70
CA ALA A 62 -9.54 -7.74 -6.20
C ALA A 62 -10.52 -8.55 -5.36
N ALA A 63 -10.91 -9.73 -5.85
CA ALA A 63 -11.83 -10.62 -5.13
C ALA A 63 -11.30 -10.98 -3.74
N THR A 64 -9.99 -11.25 -3.64
CA THR A 64 -9.34 -11.50 -2.33
C THR A 64 -9.27 -10.25 -1.47
N CYS A 65 -9.07 -9.07 -2.07
CA CYS A 65 -9.05 -7.82 -1.34
C CYS A 65 -10.42 -7.45 -0.76
N GLU A 66 -11.51 -7.63 -1.51
CA GLU A 66 -12.88 -7.29 -1.11
C GLU A 66 -13.34 -8.02 0.16
N GLU A 67 -12.93 -9.29 0.32
CA GLU A 67 -13.24 -10.11 1.48
C GLU A 67 -12.29 -9.88 2.67
N HIS A 68 -11.26 -9.05 2.51
CA HIS A 68 -10.21 -8.91 3.51
C HIS A 68 -10.75 -8.24 4.80
N PRO A 69 -10.50 -8.81 5.99
CA PRO A 69 -11.08 -8.32 7.25
C PRO A 69 -10.68 -6.87 7.59
N ALA A 70 -9.56 -6.38 7.06
CA ALA A 70 -9.12 -4.99 7.22
C ALA A 70 -10.05 -3.95 6.57
N LEU A 71 -10.87 -4.35 5.60
CA LEU A 71 -11.88 -3.47 4.99
C LEU A 71 -13.12 -3.30 5.88
N VAL A 72 -13.39 -4.27 6.76
CA VAL A 72 -14.51 -4.22 7.70
C VAL A 72 -14.18 -3.26 8.82
N SER A 73 -14.84 -2.10 8.82
CA SER A 73 -14.63 -1.06 9.84
C SER A 73 -15.77 -1.05 10.84
N VAL A 74 -15.61 -1.78 11.95
CA VAL A 74 -16.64 -1.90 13.00
C VAL A 74 -16.50 -0.89 14.14
N THR A 75 -15.30 -0.34 14.36
CA THR A 75 -15.00 0.43 15.59
C THR A 75 -14.57 1.87 15.36
N ARG A 76 -14.08 2.23 14.16
CA ARG A 76 -13.57 3.57 13.84
C ARG A 76 -14.11 4.06 12.50
N ARG A 77 -14.28 5.38 12.36
CA ARG A 77 -14.70 5.99 11.08
C ARG A 77 -13.53 6.03 10.10
N SER A 78 -13.85 5.90 8.81
CA SER A 78 -12.90 6.13 7.73
C SER A 78 -12.44 7.59 7.74
N PHE A 79 -11.22 7.86 7.30
CA PHE A 79 -10.63 9.21 7.35
C PHE A 79 -9.78 9.49 6.11
N ASN A 80 -9.67 10.77 5.76
CA ASN A 80 -8.76 11.23 4.71
C ASN A 80 -7.37 11.51 5.29
N ARG A 81 -6.31 11.13 4.58
CA ARG A 81 -4.93 11.52 4.89
C ARG A 81 -4.20 11.91 3.61
N SER A 82 -3.55 13.08 3.65
CA SER A 82 -2.70 13.56 2.57
C SER A 82 -1.30 12.96 2.65
N HIS A 83 -0.80 12.45 1.52
CA HIS A 83 0.54 11.88 1.38
C HIS A 83 1.30 12.60 0.26
N PRO A 84 2.56 12.99 0.47
CA PRO A 84 3.42 13.53 -0.59
C PRO A 84 4.00 12.37 -1.41
N LEU A 85 3.38 12.05 -2.55
CA LEU A 85 3.79 10.93 -3.41
C LEU A 85 4.49 11.45 -4.67
N PRO A 86 5.41 10.68 -5.27
CA PRO A 86 5.97 11.05 -6.57
C PRO A 86 4.87 11.21 -7.62
N GLU A 87 5.00 12.24 -8.46
CA GLU A 87 4.08 12.49 -9.57
C GLU A 87 4.02 11.28 -10.52
N SER A 88 5.18 10.72 -10.87
CA SER A 88 5.29 9.52 -11.72
C SER A 88 4.57 8.29 -11.15
N THR A 89 4.56 8.12 -9.82
CA THR A 89 3.80 7.03 -9.18
C THR A 89 2.30 7.22 -9.42
N MET A 90 1.82 8.46 -9.31
CA MET A 90 0.40 8.76 -9.49
C MET A 90 -0.04 8.67 -10.95
N GLU A 91 0.82 9.06 -11.89
CA GLU A 91 0.60 8.82 -13.33
C GLU A 91 0.45 7.33 -13.62
N ALA A 92 1.31 6.48 -13.04
CA ALA A 92 1.21 5.03 -13.19
C ALA A 92 -0.09 4.46 -12.59
N VAL A 93 -0.51 4.97 -11.44
CA VAL A 93 -1.81 4.59 -10.83
C VAL A 93 -2.98 5.00 -11.72
N ASP A 94 -2.96 6.21 -12.27
CA ASP A 94 -4.04 6.69 -13.13
C ASP A 94 -4.11 5.89 -14.45
N ALA A 95 -2.96 5.57 -15.05
CA ALA A 95 -2.90 4.70 -16.22
C ALA A 95 -3.45 3.29 -15.92
N ALA A 96 -3.09 2.71 -14.78
CA ALA A 96 -3.61 1.42 -14.33
C ALA A 96 -5.13 1.44 -14.13
N LEU A 97 -5.68 2.51 -13.55
CA LEU A 97 -7.13 2.71 -13.37
C LEU A 97 -7.87 2.82 -14.71
N VAL A 98 -7.29 3.52 -15.69
CA VAL A 98 -7.85 3.60 -17.05
C VAL A 98 -7.87 2.23 -17.71
N ALA A 99 -6.78 1.46 -17.61
CA ALA A 99 -6.70 0.11 -18.16
C ALA A 99 -7.71 -0.84 -17.49
N ASP A 100 -7.85 -0.79 -16.16
CA ASP A 100 -8.83 -1.59 -15.42
C ASP A 100 -10.27 -1.30 -15.86
N ARG A 101 -10.58 -0.02 -16.11
CA ARG A 101 -11.90 0.38 -16.65
C ARG A 101 -12.11 -0.14 -18.08
N GLN A 102 -11.10 -0.04 -18.94
CA GLN A 102 -11.23 -0.38 -20.36
C GLN A 102 -11.29 -1.89 -20.61
N GLU A 103 -10.46 -2.65 -19.90
CA GLU A 103 -10.26 -4.08 -20.16
C GLU A 103 -11.11 -4.97 -19.25
N MET A 104 -11.29 -4.57 -17.99
CA MET A 104 -12.01 -5.37 -16.98
C MET A 104 -13.35 -4.76 -16.56
N GLY A 105 -13.70 -3.56 -17.06
CA GLY A 105 -14.90 -2.84 -16.63
C GLY A 105 -14.87 -2.36 -15.17
N ARG A 106 -13.71 -2.43 -14.49
CA ARG A 106 -13.56 -2.10 -13.08
C ARG A 106 -13.38 -0.59 -12.90
N MET A 107 -14.38 0.08 -12.34
CA MET A 107 -14.32 1.51 -12.06
C MET A 107 -13.92 1.77 -10.60
N LEU A 108 -12.63 1.98 -10.37
CA LEU A 108 -12.07 2.26 -9.04
C LEU A 108 -11.65 3.72 -8.89
N ALA A 109 -11.68 4.20 -7.65
CA ALA A 109 -11.03 5.45 -7.26
C ALA A 109 -9.60 5.17 -6.76
N ARG A 110 -8.72 6.18 -6.81
CA ARG A 110 -7.34 6.11 -6.27
C ARG A 110 -7.25 5.58 -4.83
N SER A 111 -8.23 5.92 -3.99
CA SER A 111 -8.26 5.44 -2.60
C SER A 111 -8.57 3.94 -2.49
N ALA A 112 -9.40 3.38 -3.39
CA ALA A 112 -9.68 1.95 -3.42
C ALA A 112 -8.46 1.19 -3.97
N PHE A 113 -7.86 1.68 -5.06
CA PHE A 113 -6.63 1.14 -5.62
C PHE A 113 -5.50 1.10 -4.58
N ALA A 114 -5.31 2.17 -3.81
CA ALA A 114 -4.30 2.21 -2.74
C ALA A 114 -4.58 1.19 -1.62
N GLN A 115 -5.85 0.92 -1.31
CA GLN A 115 -6.22 -0.09 -0.32
C GLN A 115 -5.96 -1.50 -0.84
N GLU A 116 -6.31 -1.80 -2.10
CA GLU A 116 -5.96 -3.07 -2.75
C GLU A 116 -4.45 -3.29 -2.77
N ALA A 117 -3.68 -2.28 -3.21
CA ALA A 117 -2.22 -2.34 -3.23
C ALA A 117 -1.62 -2.64 -1.86
N VAL A 118 -2.13 -2.00 -0.79
CA VAL A 118 -1.70 -2.26 0.59
C VAL A 118 -2.04 -3.68 1.05
N ILE A 119 -3.24 -4.17 0.76
CA ILE A 119 -3.66 -5.53 1.16
C ILE A 119 -2.76 -6.56 0.47
N VAL A 120 -2.53 -6.41 -0.83
CA VAL A 120 -1.64 -7.29 -1.60
C VAL A 120 -0.21 -7.25 -1.05
N ALA A 121 0.32 -6.06 -0.77
CA ALA A 121 1.65 -5.89 -0.20
C ALA A 121 1.77 -6.49 1.22
N ALA A 122 0.73 -6.37 2.03
CA ALA A 122 0.70 -6.97 3.37
C ALA A 122 0.72 -8.51 3.31
N GLU A 123 0.02 -9.09 2.34
CA GLU A 123 0.05 -10.52 2.07
C GLU A 123 1.41 -10.99 1.55
N ASP A 124 2.04 -10.22 0.67
CA ASP A 124 3.43 -10.45 0.22
C ASP A 124 4.41 -10.39 1.40
N ALA A 125 4.29 -9.37 2.27
CA ALA A 125 5.11 -9.21 3.47
C ALA A 125 4.93 -10.37 4.44
N ARG A 126 3.69 -10.83 4.65
CA ARG A 126 3.38 -12.00 5.50
C ARG A 126 4.03 -13.26 4.96
N ARG A 127 3.97 -13.49 3.64
CA ARG A 127 4.64 -14.62 2.98
C ARG A 127 6.15 -14.57 3.16
N ARG A 128 6.79 -13.42 2.91
CA ARG A 128 8.24 -13.23 3.10
C ARG A 128 8.66 -13.47 4.54
N LEU A 129 7.89 -12.94 5.50
CA LEU A 129 8.19 -13.03 6.92
C LEU A 129 7.99 -14.45 7.48
N GLY A 130 7.15 -15.29 6.85
CA GLY A 130 6.86 -16.65 7.29
C GLY A 130 6.07 -16.76 8.60
N ARG A 131 5.53 -15.64 9.10
CA ARG A 131 4.69 -15.55 10.32
C ARG A 131 3.74 -14.36 10.20
N SER A 132 2.86 -14.20 11.19
CA SER A 132 1.97 -13.04 11.29
C SER A 132 2.74 -11.72 11.28
N LEU A 133 2.16 -10.71 10.63
CA LEU A 133 2.68 -9.34 10.63
C LEU A 133 2.77 -8.80 12.06
N PRO A 134 3.72 -7.90 12.36
CA PRO A 134 3.79 -7.25 13.66
C PRO A 134 2.51 -6.44 13.92
N PRO A 135 2.12 -6.23 15.20
CA PRO A 135 0.98 -5.40 15.51
C PRO A 135 1.19 -3.96 15.02
N PRO A 136 0.13 -3.24 14.64
CA PRO A 136 0.25 -1.87 14.17
C PRO A 136 0.83 -0.99 15.29
N PRO A 137 1.83 -0.14 15.00
CA PRO A 137 2.47 0.67 16.03
C PRO A 137 1.50 1.74 16.54
N GLN A 138 1.61 2.12 17.82
CA GLN A 138 0.83 3.25 18.36
C GLN A 138 1.19 4.57 17.67
N LYS A 139 2.49 4.76 17.37
CA LYS A 139 3.02 5.88 16.59
C LYS A 139 4.02 5.37 15.57
N LEU A 140 3.92 5.84 14.34
CA LEU A 140 4.89 5.55 13.28
C LEU A 140 5.64 6.83 12.94
N SER A 141 6.93 6.89 13.28
CA SER A 141 7.82 7.93 12.76
C SER A 141 7.91 7.79 11.24
N ASN A 142 8.15 8.90 10.52
CA ASN A 142 8.25 8.84 9.06
C ASN A 142 9.44 7.98 8.59
N ARG A 143 10.52 7.92 9.38
CA ARG A 143 11.72 7.09 9.13
C ARG A 143 12.13 6.36 10.41
N PRO A 144 11.45 5.25 10.77
CA PRO A 144 11.87 4.43 11.89
C PRO A 144 13.19 3.70 11.54
N PRO A 145 14.06 3.42 12.53
CA PRO A 145 15.26 2.64 12.30
C PRO A 145 14.90 1.19 11.94
N ARG A 146 15.64 0.59 11.00
CA ARG A 146 15.56 -0.86 10.71
C ARG A 146 15.99 -1.65 11.94
N ARG A 147 15.29 -2.74 12.28
CA ARG A 147 15.82 -3.68 13.28
C ARG A 147 17.06 -4.37 12.71
N ARG A 148 18.14 -4.45 13.49
CA ARG A 148 19.28 -5.28 13.12
C ARG A 148 18.83 -6.75 13.16
N PRO A 149 19.23 -7.59 12.20
CA PRO A 149 19.04 -9.03 12.35
C PRO A 149 19.73 -9.45 13.65
N ALA A 150 19.02 -10.23 14.48
CA ALA A 150 19.67 -10.90 15.60
C ALA A 150 20.74 -11.82 14.99
N GLY A 151 22.01 -11.56 15.34
CA GLY A 151 23.14 -12.37 14.91
C GLY A 151 23.11 -13.77 15.52
#